data_AF-A0A4Q7P8U1-F1
#
_entry.id   AF-A0A4Q7P8U1-F1
#
_cell.length_a   1.000
_cell.length_b   1.000
_cell.length_c   1.000
_cell.angle_alpha   90.00
_cell.angle_beta   90.00
_cell.angle_gamma   90.00
#
_symmetry.space_group_name_H-M   'P 1'
#
loop_
_entity.id
_entity.type
_entity.pdbx_description
1 polymer ?
#
loop_
_entity_poly.entity_id
_entity_poly.type
_entity_poly.pdbx_seq_one_letter_code
_entity_poly.pdbx_strand_id
1 'polypeptide(L)'
;MNKLYIVFLLLFFSLKHEEDLHGHWRMTRNQTFENILTSKNFQMNDQEQQIKLAETFSKIIDGYFYEFKKDTVIFTDFKDSEIIQLKGKWWVDKDTLYIGRFDKISVQKYLISKLEEDVLQLRIIMPSDGYVSKNIIEFKRNNNNNRR
;
A
#
# COMPACT_ATOMS: atom_id res chain seq x y z
N MET A 1 -33.52 -11.89 27.50
CA MET A 1 -32.82 -12.54 26.36
C MET A 1 -32.29 -11.57 25.29
N ASN A 2 -32.30 -10.25 25.49
CA ASN A 2 -31.89 -9.29 24.44
C ASN A 2 -30.45 -8.77 24.55
N LYS A 3 -29.73 -9.06 25.65
CA LYS A 3 -28.35 -8.59 25.85
C LYS A 3 -27.30 -9.42 25.10
N LEU A 4 -27.60 -10.70 24.80
CA LEU A 4 -26.66 -11.60 24.11
C LEU A 4 -26.48 -11.23 22.62
N TYR A 5 -27.53 -10.73 21.97
CA TYR A 5 -27.50 -10.37 20.56
C TYR A 5 -26.68 -9.11 20.25
N ILE A 6 -26.63 -8.14 21.18
CA ILE A 6 -25.86 -6.90 21.00
C ILE A 6 -24.35 -7.18 20.98
N VAL A 7 -23.88 -8.11 21.82
CA VAL A 7 -22.46 -8.51 21.84
C VAL A 7 -22.08 -9.25 20.56
N PHE A 8 -22.98 -10.08 20.02
CA PHE A 8 -22.75 -10.79 18.75
C PHE A 8 -22.69 -9.82 17.56
N LEU A 9 -23.54 -8.78 17.56
CA LEU A 9 -23.56 -7.75 16.51
C LEU A 9 -22.28 -6.92 16.46
N LEU A 10 -21.68 -6.58 17.61
CA LEU A 10 -20.44 -5.81 17.67
C LEU A 10 -19.21 -6.61 17.19
N LEU A 11 -19.19 -7.93 17.40
CA LEU A 11 -18.11 -8.81 16.91
C LEU A 11 -18.07 -8.93 15.38
N PHE A 12 -19.23 -8.88 14.71
CA PHE A 12 -19.30 -8.96 13.24
C PHE A 12 -18.75 -7.72 12.52
N PHE A 13 -18.81 -6.54 13.12
CA PHE A 13 -18.30 -5.32 12.49
C PHE A 13 -16.76 -5.25 12.47
N SER A 14 -16.08 -5.87 13.43
CA SER A 14 -14.61 -5.83 13.49
C SER A 14 -13.92 -6.75 12.49
N LEU A 15 -14.59 -7.82 12.03
CA LEU A 15 -14.00 -8.82 11.12
C LEU A 15 -14.04 -8.41 9.64
N LYS A 16 -14.98 -7.55 9.24
CA LYS A 16 -15.14 -7.18 7.81
C LYS A 16 -13.94 -6.44 7.24
N HIS A 17 -13.22 -5.67 8.05
CA HIS A 17 -12.22 -4.74 7.53
C HIS A 17 -10.99 -5.45 6.94
N GLU A 18 -10.62 -6.63 7.46
CA GLU A 18 -9.52 -7.44 6.92
C GLU A 18 -9.93 -8.20 5.65
N GLU A 19 -11.17 -8.69 5.56
CA GLU A 19 -11.63 -9.42 4.36
C GLU A 19 -11.62 -8.53 3.12
N ASP A 20 -11.93 -7.24 3.26
CA ASP A 20 -11.95 -6.28 2.17
C ASP A 20 -10.55 -6.02 1.57
N LEU A 21 -9.46 -6.26 2.32
CA LEU A 21 -8.09 -6.11 1.82
C LEU A 21 -7.60 -7.30 1.00
N HIS A 22 -8.19 -8.49 1.15
CA HIS A 22 -7.75 -9.67 0.41
C HIS A 22 -7.80 -9.46 -1.10
N GLY A 23 -6.75 -9.86 -1.82
CA GLY A 23 -6.67 -9.75 -3.28
C GLY A 23 -5.42 -9.01 -3.75
N HIS A 24 -5.35 -8.79 -5.07
CA HIS A 24 -4.22 -8.13 -5.73
C HIS A 24 -4.51 -6.65 -5.96
N TRP A 25 -3.60 -5.80 -5.51
CA TRP A 25 -3.67 -4.35 -5.54
C TRP A 25 -2.44 -3.79 -6.24
N ARG A 26 -2.64 -3.16 -7.39
CA ARG A 26 -1.56 -2.55 -8.17
C ARG A 26 -1.53 -1.05 -7.90
N MET A 27 -0.34 -0.49 -7.70
CA MET A 27 -0.18 0.95 -7.53
C MET A 27 -0.64 1.67 -8.80
N THR A 28 -1.45 2.70 -8.64
CA THR A 28 -1.88 3.57 -9.75
C THR A 28 -1.42 5.00 -9.57
N ARG A 29 -1.10 5.40 -8.33
CA ARG A 29 -0.70 6.76 -8.01
C ARG A 29 0.20 6.83 -6.79
N ASN A 30 1.16 7.74 -6.82
CA ASN A 30 1.92 8.13 -5.63
C ASN A 30 2.13 9.64 -5.63
N GLN A 31 1.47 10.34 -4.71
CA GLN A 31 1.54 11.80 -4.64
C GLN A 31 2.96 12.31 -4.32
N THR A 32 3.80 11.51 -3.67
CA THR A 32 5.20 11.90 -3.45
C THR A 32 5.94 12.02 -4.77
N PHE A 33 5.71 11.08 -5.70
CA PHE A 33 6.34 11.13 -7.03
C PHE A 33 5.81 12.33 -7.83
N GLU A 34 4.50 12.58 -7.83
CA GLU A 34 3.89 13.75 -8.47
C GLU A 34 4.47 15.06 -7.93
N ASN A 35 4.58 15.18 -6.61
CA ASN A 35 5.13 16.37 -5.96
C ASN A 35 6.61 16.59 -6.31
N ILE A 36 7.39 15.51 -6.44
CA ILE A 36 8.80 15.60 -6.84
C ILE A 36 8.89 16.07 -8.30
N LEU A 37 8.16 15.44 -9.22
CA LEU A 37 8.17 15.76 -10.65
C LEU A 37 7.69 17.19 -10.94
N THR A 38 6.86 17.77 -10.08
CA THR A 38 6.37 19.16 -10.20
C THR A 38 7.18 20.17 -9.38
N SER A 39 8.18 19.72 -8.61
CA SER A 39 8.97 20.60 -7.75
C SER A 39 9.95 21.47 -8.54
N LYS A 40 10.23 22.69 -8.04
CA LYS A 40 11.24 23.58 -8.64
C LYS A 40 12.62 22.91 -8.73
N ASN A 41 13.00 22.16 -7.70
CA ASN A 41 14.30 21.48 -7.68
C ASN A 41 14.43 20.46 -8.81
N PHE A 42 13.37 19.69 -9.09
CA PHE A 42 13.36 18.77 -10.22
C PHE A 42 13.49 19.49 -11.56
N GLN A 43 12.78 20.61 -11.73
CA GLN A 43 12.82 21.43 -12.95
C GLN A 43 14.19 22.11 -13.19
N MET A 44 15.02 22.21 -12.16
CA MET A 44 16.38 22.76 -12.25
C MET A 44 17.45 21.72 -12.62
N ASN A 45 17.11 20.42 -12.62
CA ASN A 45 18.03 19.38 -13.07
C ASN A 45 18.23 19.41 -14.59
N ASP A 46 19.31 18.81 -15.08
CA ASP A 46 19.49 18.60 -16.52
C ASP A 46 18.43 17.64 -17.08
N GLN A 47 18.21 17.71 -18.40
CA GLN A 47 17.16 16.95 -19.08
C GLN A 47 17.34 15.43 -18.92
N GLU A 48 18.58 14.92 -18.89
CA GLU A 48 18.86 13.49 -18.75
C GLU A 48 18.43 12.98 -17.37
N GLN A 49 18.76 13.73 -16.31
CA GLN A 49 18.34 13.42 -14.94
C GLN A 49 16.82 13.48 -14.78
N GLN A 50 16.16 14.45 -15.42
CA GLN A 50 14.71 14.55 -15.40
C GLN A 50 14.05 13.32 -16.02
N ILE A 51 14.51 12.92 -17.21
CA ILE A 51 14.02 11.72 -17.91
C ILE A 51 14.24 10.47 -17.07
N LYS A 52 15.47 10.26 -16.58
CA LYS A 52 15.83 9.07 -15.80
C LYS A 52 14.99 8.92 -14.53
N LEU A 53 14.72 10.02 -13.83
CA LEU A 53 13.89 9.97 -12.62
C LEU A 53 12.42 9.70 -12.96
N ALA A 54 11.88 10.32 -14.01
CA ALA A 54 10.52 10.08 -14.47
C ALA A 54 10.31 8.63 -14.91
N GLU A 55 11.26 8.06 -15.68
CA GLU A 55 11.26 6.64 -16.05
C GLU A 55 11.34 5.73 -14.83
N THR A 56 12.17 6.08 -13.84
CA THR A 56 12.27 5.33 -12.59
C THR A 56 10.93 5.31 -11.86
N PHE A 57 10.27 6.45 -11.71
CA PHE A 57 8.96 6.53 -11.07
C PHE A 57 7.88 5.78 -11.85
N SER A 58 7.90 5.84 -13.19
CA SER A 58 7.01 5.03 -14.03
C SER A 58 7.22 3.54 -13.79
N LYS A 59 8.48 3.08 -13.81
CA LYS A 59 8.85 1.68 -13.53
C LYS A 59 8.35 1.22 -12.16
N ILE A 60 8.46 2.09 -11.15
CA ILE A 60 7.94 1.79 -9.81
C ILE A 60 6.43 1.68 -9.85
N ILE A 61 5.70 2.69 -10.34
CA ILE A 61 4.22 2.66 -10.39
C ILE A 61 3.74 1.41 -11.14
N ASP A 62 4.36 1.08 -12.27
CA ASP A 62 3.96 -0.04 -13.10
C ASP A 62 4.23 -1.39 -12.46
N GLY A 63 5.31 -1.53 -11.69
CA GLY A 63 5.73 -2.79 -11.06
C GLY A 63 5.30 -2.97 -9.60
N TYR A 64 4.80 -1.93 -8.94
CA TYR A 64 4.52 -1.97 -7.50
C TYR A 64 3.13 -2.57 -7.21
N PHE A 65 3.06 -3.63 -6.40
CA PHE A 65 1.81 -4.26 -6.00
C PHE A 65 1.85 -4.87 -4.59
N TYR A 66 0.66 -5.10 -4.04
CA TYR A 66 0.40 -5.97 -2.89
C TYR A 66 -0.59 -7.07 -3.29
N GLU A 67 -0.35 -8.30 -2.85
CA GLU A 67 -1.28 -9.42 -2.94
C GLU A 67 -1.53 -9.97 -1.54
N PHE A 68 -2.63 -9.55 -0.92
CA PHE A 68 -3.02 -9.96 0.42
C PHE A 68 -3.81 -11.28 0.36
N LYS A 69 -3.37 -12.27 1.12
CA LYS A 69 -4.02 -13.57 1.33
C LYS A 69 -4.04 -13.82 2.83
N LYS A 70 -5.04 -14.50 3.39
CA LYS A 70 -5.08 -14.95 4.81
C LYS A 70 -4.23 -14.08 5.74
N ASP A 71 -3.12 -14.61 6.28
CA ASP A 71 -2.14 -13.87 7.09
C ASP A 71 -0.85 -13.51 6.32
N THR A 72 -0.77 -13.78 5.01
CA THR A 72 0.44 -13.58 4.20
C THR A 72 0.24 -12.53 3.11
N VAL A 73 1.24 -11.68 2.92
CA VAL A 73 1.27 -10.73 1.82
C VAL A 73 2.46 -11.01 0.91
N ILE A 74 2.22 -11.00 -0.38
CA ILE A 74 3.26 -10.92 -1.41
C ILE A 74 3.27 -9.49 -1.91
N PHE A 75 4.43 -8.87 -2.03
CA PHE A 75 4.50 -7.47 -2.45
C PHE A 75 5.82 -7.18 -3.14
N THR A 76 5.86 -6.07 -3.88
CA THR A 76 7.10 -5.65 -4.54
C THR A 76 7.74 -4.47 -3.83
N ASP A 77 9.06 -4.38 -4.00
CA ASP A 77 9.90 -3.30 -3.51
C ASP A 77 10.84 -2.88 -4.65
N PHE A 78 11.34 -1.66 -4.62
CA PHE A 78 12.30 -1.18 -5.61
C PHE A 78 13.68 -1.09 -4.97
N LYS A 79 14.60 -1.94 -5.42
CA LYS A 79 15.95 -2.04 -4.88
C LYS A 79 16.94 -2.29 -6.01
N ASP A 80 18.12 -1.67 -5.94
CA ASP A 80 19.20 -1.87 -6.92
C ASP A 80 18.73 -1.67 -8.38
N SER A 81 17.88 -0.65 -8.59
CA SER A 81 17.24 -0.31 -9.87
C SER A 81 16.28 -1.35 -10.45
N GLU A 82 15.86 -2.34 -9.65
CA GLU A 82 14.96 -3.41 -10.05
C GLU A 82 13.74 -3.53 -9.13
N ILE A 83 12.67 -4.11 -9.67
CA ILE A 83 11.49 -4.47 -8.91
C ILE A 83 11.70 -5.89 -8.41
N ILE A 84 11.76 -6.06 -7.10
CA ILE A 84 11.93 -7.36 -6.45
C ILE A 84 10.64 -7.76 -5.74
N GLN A 85 10.34 -9.05 -5.73
CA GLN A 85 9.20 -9.60 -5.02
C GLN A 85 9.61 -10.08 -3.63
N LEU A 86 8.84 -9.69 -2.63
CA LEU A 86 9.01 -9.98 -1.22
C LEU A 86 7.78 -10.71 -0.68
N LYS A 87 7.94 -11.33 0.49
CA LYS A 87 6.87 -11.99 1.22
C LYS A 87 6.91 -11.60 2.70
N GLY A 88 5.74 -11.47 3.29
CA GLY A 88 5.58 -11.07 4.68
C GLY A 88 4.30 -11.54 5.31
N LYS A 89 4.12 -11.13 6.57
CA LYS A 89 2.85 -11.17 7.29
C LYS A 89 2.21 -9.80 7.26
N TRP A 90 0.89 -9.77 7.25
CA TRP A 90 0.13 -8.54 7.38
C TRP A 90 -0.99 -8.72 8.39
N TRP A 91 -1.42 -7.61 8.98
CA TRP A 91 -2.60 -7.54 9.84
C TRP A 91 -3.07 -6.09 9.88
N VAL A 92 -4.32 -5.89 10.27
CA VAL A 92 -4.88 -4.55 10.51
C VAL A 92 -5.20 -4.39 11.99
N ASP A 93 -4.77 -3.27 12.57
CA ASP A 93 -5.29 -2.82 13.87
C ASP A 93 -5.92 -1.43 13.67
N LYS A 94 -7.24 -1.38 13.88
CA LYS A 94 -8.09 -0.21 13.58
C LYS A 94 -7.97 0.23 12.12
N ASP A 95 -7.38 1.39 11.87
CA ASP A 95 -7.14 2.00 10.57
C ASP A 95 -5.69 1.83 10.09
N THR A 96 -4.87 1.07 10.83
CA THR A 96 -3.47 0.90 10.53
C THR A 96 -3.19 -0.49 9.95
N LEU A 97 -2.68 -0.51 8.73
CA LEU A 97 -2.12 -1.69 8.09
C LEU A 97 -0.66 -1.87 8.50
N TYR A 98 -0.33 -3.08 8.95
CA TYR A 98 1.03 -3.48 9.29
C TYR A 98 1.50 -4.53 8.30
N ILE A 99 2.73 -4.39 7.80
CA ILE A 99 3.39 -5.36 6.94
C ILE A 99 4.75 -5.70 7.53
N GLY A 100 4.88 -6.92 8.06
CA GLY A 100 6.13 -7.48 8.57
C GLY A 100 6.82 -8.34 7.51
N ARG A 101 8.12 -8.12 7.30
CA ARG A 101 8.90 -8.91 6.35
C ARG A 101 9.38 -10.23 6.94
N PHE A 102 9.47 -11.28 6.11
CA PHE A 102 10.04 -12.56 6.53
C PHE A 102 11.57 -12.60 6.48
N ASP A 103 12.17 -11.81 5.58
CA ASP A 103 13.62 -11.80 5.35
C ASP A 103 14.38 -10.83 6.27
N LYS A 104 13.68 -9.96 6.99
CA LYS A 104 14.28 -9.02 7.95
C LYS A 104 13.30 -8.63 9.05
N ILE A 105 13.85 -8.30 10.23
CA ILE A 105 13.07 -7.81 11.38
C ILE A 105 12.70 -6.35 11.12
N SER A 106 11.67 -6.12 10.32
CA SER A 106 11.11 -4.80 10.06
C SER A 106 9.60 -4.87 9.86
N VAL A 107 8.89 -3.88 10.39
CA VAL A 107 7.45 -3.70 10.18
C VAL A 107 7.22 -2.35 9.55
N GLN A 108 6.61 -2.34 8.36
CA GLN A 108 6.12 -1.13 7.72
C GLN A 108 4.68 -0.87 8.16
N LYS A 109 4.37 0.40 8.40
CA LYS A 109 3.06 0.82 8.90
C LYS A 109 2.44 1.82 7.93
N TYR A 110 1.15 1.65 7.67
CA TYR A 110 0.38 2.54 6.83
C TYR A 110 -0.96 2.87 7.50
N LEU A 111 -1.38 4.13 7.41
CA LEU A 111 -2.76 4.49 7.65
C LEU A 111 -3.57 4.18 6.40
N ILE A 112 -4.66 3.41 6.56
CA ILE A 112 -5.65 3.17 5.52
C ILE A 112 -6.57 4.39 5.47
N SER A 113 -6.32 5.32 4.54
CA SER A 113 -7.14 6.53 4.43
C SER A 113 -8.43 6.31 3.64
N LYS A 114 -8.49 5.23 2.83
CA LYS A 114 -9.66 4.83 2.05
C LYS A 114 -9.55 3.34 1.70
N LEU A 115 -10.63 2.58 1.91
CA LEU A 115 -10.77 1.21 1.44
C LEU A 115 -12.19 1.02 0.88
N GLU A 116 -12.27 0.84 -0.43
CA GLU A 116 -13.47 0.53 -1.19
C GLU A 116 -13.25 -0.78 -1.98
N GLU A 117 -14.26 -1.23 -2.73
CA GLU A 117 -14.20 -2.48 -3.48
C GLU A 117 -12.98 -2.53 -4.42
N ASP A 118 -12.69 -1.47 -5.17
CA ASP A 118 -11.63 -1.42 -6.19
C ASP A 118 -10.52 -0.40 -5.90
N VAL A 119 -10.62 0.36 -4.80
CA VAL A 119 -9.67 1.43 -4.44
C VAL A 119 -9.15 1.26 -3.01
N LEU A 120 -7.83 1.28 -2.89
CA LEU A 120 -7.11 1.33 -1.61
C LEU A 120 -6.20 2.56 -1.59
N GLN A 121 -6.35 3.42 -0.58
CA GLN A 121 -5.45 4.56 -0.37
C GLN A 121 -4.72 4.40 0.95
N LEU A 122 -3.40 4.47 0.87
CA LEU A 122 -2.49 4.34 2.00
C LEU A 122 -1.71 5.63 2.22
N ARG A 123 -1.43 5.95 3.49
CA ARG A 123 -0.46 6.97 3.88
C ARG A 123 0.62 6.33 4.74
N ILE A 124 1.88 6.61 4.45
CA ILE A 124 3.00 6.07 5.22
C ILE A 124 2.96 6.63 6.64
N ILE A 125 3.13 5.76 7.64
CA ILE A 125 3.41 6.15 9.02
C ILE A 125 4.93 6.07 9.21
N MET A 126 5.56 7.20 9.55
CA MET A 126 7.01 7.30 9.69
C MET A 126 7.49 6.46 10.88
N PRO A 127 8.46 5.56 10.70
CA PRO A 127 8.94 4.72 11.80
C PRO A 127 9.60 5.48 12.96
N SER A 128 10.14 6.68 12.69
CA SER A 128 10.91 7.47 13.64
C SER A 128 10.06 8.13 14.73
N ASP A 129 8.90 8.66 14.36
CA ASP A 129 8.08 9.53 15.22
C ASP A 129 6.58 9.18 15.15
N GLY A 130 6.18 8.22 14.31
CA GLY A 130 4.79 7.86 14.09
C GLY A 130 4.00 8.89 13.28
N TYR A 131 4.66 9.89 12.67
CA TYR A 131 3.97 10.90 11.88
C TYR A 131 3.32 10.27 10.63
N VAL A 132 2.06 10.62 10.38
CA VAL A 132 1.33 10.20 9.18
C VAL A 132 1.66 11.15 8.04
N SER A 133 2.27 10.62 6.97
CA SER A 133 2.52 11.39 5.75
C SER A 133 1.23 12.01 5.19
N LYS A 134 1.34 13.23 4.67
CA LYS A 134 0.23 13.88 3.96
C LYS A 134 0.00 13.28 2.57
N ASN A 135 1.01 12.63 2.01
CA ASN A 135 0.97 12.09 0.64
C ASN A 135 0.27 10.73 0.63
N ILE A 136 -0.65 10.58 -0.33
CA ILE A 136 -1.41 9.36 -0.60
C ILE A 136 -0.66 8.50 -1.62
N ILE A 137 -0.70 7.20 -1.37
CA ILE A 137 -0.39 6.15 -2.34
C ILE A 137 -1.71 5.46 -2.67
N GLU A 138 -2.09 5.45 -3.94
CA GLU A 138 -3.32 4.81 -4.40
C GLU A 138 -3.01 3.51 -5.11
N PHE A 139 -3.83 2.51 -4.80
CA PHE A 139 -3.83 1.21 -5.44
C PHE A 139 -5.22 0.92 -5.98
N LYS A 140 -5.25 0.26 -7.14
CA LYS A 140 -6.47 -0.34 -7.68
C LYS A 140 -6.42 -1.84 -7.58
N ARG A 141 -7.57 -2.44 -7.27
CA ARG A 141 -7.72 -3.88 -7.31
C ARG A 141 -7.58 -4.37 -8.74
N ASN A 142 -6.66 -5.30 -8.96
CA ASN A 142 -6.55 -5.98 -10.24
C ASN A 142 -7.54 -7.14 -10.27
N ASN A 143 -8.71 -6.89 -10.84
CA ASN A 143 -9.71 -7.91 -11.11
C ASN A 143 -9.30 -8.75 -12.33
N ASN A 144 -8.12 -9.37 -12.30
CA ASN A 144 -7.78 -10.42 -13.25
C ASN A 144 -8.48 -11.73 -12.85
N ASN A 145 -9.82 -11.69 -12.83
CA ASN A 145 -10.66 -12.84 -13.15
C ASN A 145 -10.71 -12.97 -14.68
N ASN A 146 -9.53 -13.06 -15.32
CA ASN A 146 -9.47 -13.53 -16.69
C ASN A 146 -9.56 -15.05 -16.65
N ARG A 147 -10.80 -15.52 -16.82
CA ARG A 147 -11.17 -16.69 -17.63
C ARG A 147 -9.98 -17.55 -18.03
N ARG A 148 -9.76 -18.64 -17.29
CA ARG A 148 -9.24 -19.88 -17.86
C ARG A 148 -10.38 -20.88 -17.87
#